data_AF-A0A6J6IW98-F1
#
_entry.id   AF-A0A6J6IW98-F1
#
_cell.length_a   1.000
_cell.length_b   1.000
_cell.length_c   1.000
_cell.angle_alpha   90.00
_cell.angle_beta   90.00
_cell.angle_gamma   90.00
#
_symmetry.space_group_name_H-M   'P 1'
#
loop_
_entity.id
_entity.type
_entity.pdbx_description
1 polymer ?
#
loop_
_entity_poly.entity_id
_entity_poly.type
_entity_poly.pdbx_seq_one_letter_code
_entity_poly.pdbx_strand_id
1 'polypeptide(L)' 'MGGPDAPRSAAEGAETAIWLATREFGKDSDDFTKNTTGVLWEDHQIVPW' A
#
# COMPACT_ATOMS: atom_id res chain seq x y z
N MET A 1 -15.26 2.53 -3.64
CA MET A 1 -14.92 1.64 -2.50
C MET A 1 -16.10 1.63 -1.53
N GLY A 2 -16.75 0.47 -1.33
CA GLY A 2 -17.83 0.33 -0.34
C GLY A 2 -19.28 0.39 -0.84
N GLY A 3 -19.55 0.10 -2.12
CA GLY A 3 -20.91 -0.07 -2.64
C GLY A 3 -21.31 -1.55 -2.76
N PRO A 4 -22.60 -1.90 -2.95
CA PRO A 4 -23.07 -3.28 -3.09
C PRO A 4 -22.36 -4.08 -4.20
N ASP A 5 -21.97 -3.39 -5.28
CA ASP A 5 -21.30 -3.99 -6.45
C ASP A 5 -19.79 -3.69 -6.49
N ALA A 6 -19.22 -3.15 -5.41
CA ALA A 6 -17.79 -2.90 -5.38
C ALA A 6 -17.03 -4.24 -5.41
N PRO A 7 -15.99 -4.38 -6.25
CA PRO A 7 -15.24 -5.63 -6.36
C PRO A 7 -14.47 -5.97 -5.08
N ARG A 8 -14.33 -5.00 -4.17
CA ARG A 8 -13.70 -5.12 -2.87
C ARG A 8 -14.54 -4.42 -1.81
N SER A 9 -14.60 -5.01 -0.63
CA SER A 9 -15.12 -4.38 0.58
C SER A 9 -14.26 -3.18 0.99
N ALA A 10 -14.78 -2.34 1.88
CA ALA A 10 -14.02 -1.22 2.42
C ALA A 10 -12.75 -1.66 3.17
N ALA A 11 -12.81 -2.82 3.86
CA ALA A 11 -11.67 -3.37 4.58
C ALA A 11 -10.57 -3.82 3.62
N GLU A 12 -10.91 -4.61 2.60
CA GLU A 12 -9.97 -5.04 1.56
C GLU A 12 -9.41 -3.84 0.79
N GLY A 13 -10.22 -2.82 0.58
CA GLY A 13 -9.80 -1.62 -0.12
C GLY A 13 -8.86 -0.70 0.67
N ALA A 14 -8.92 -0.72 2.00
CA ALA A 14 -8.07 0.08 2.87
C ALA A 14 -6.75 -0.62 3.23
N GLU A 15 -6.62 -1.91 2.90
CA GLU A 15 -5.53 -2.78 3.33
C GLU A 15 -4.15 -2.20 3.01
N THR A 16 -3.88 -1.85 1.74
CA THR A 16 -2.58 -1.30 1.34
C THR A 16 -2.31 0.07 1.96
N ALA A 17 -3.34 0.89 2.20
CA ALA A 17 -3.18 2.18 2.87
C ALA A 17 -2.80 2.01 4.35
N ILE A 18 -3.44 1.05 5.03
CA ILE A 18 -3.11 0.70 6.42
C ILE A 18 -1.67 0.16 6.48
N TRP A 19 -1.32 -0.78 5.60
CA TRP A 19 0.03 -1.31 5.52
C TRP A 19 1.07 -0.20 5.31
N LEU A 20 0.87 0.72 4.36
CA LEU A 20 1.78 1.85 4.15
C LEU A 20 1.93 2.73 5.40
N ALA A 21 0.85 2.93 6.16
CA ALA A 21 0.85 3.76 7.37
C ALA A 21 1.54 3.09 8.56
N THR A 22 1.59 1.75 8.61
CA THR A 22 2.11 1.00 9.77
C THR A 22 3.33 0.15 9.47
N ARG A 23 3.75 0.02 8.21
CA ARG A 23 4.92 -0.77 7.83
C ARG A 23 6.19 -0.20 8.47
N GLU A 24 7.16 -1.07 8.67
CA GLU A 24 8.49 -0.66 9.05
C GLU A 24 9.07 0.27 7.96
N PHE A 25 9.52 1.44 8.38
CA PHE A 25 10.18 2.40 7.50
C PHE A 25 11.54 2.78 8.06
N GLY A 26 12.57 2.58 7.24
CA GLY A 26 13.94 2.96 7.56
C GLY A 26 14.60 3.54 6.33
N LYS A 27 14.89 4.85 6.35
CA LYS A 27 15.51 5.55 5.21
C LYS A 27 16.85 4.94 4.78
N ASP A 28 17.58 4.35 5.72
CA ASP A 28 18.91 3.75 5.51
C ASP A 28 18.81 2.22 5.38
N SER A 29 17.60 1.66 5.21
CA SER A 29 17.41 0.22 5.02
C SER A 29 17.91 -0.21 3.64
N ASP A 30 18.54 -1.38 3.56
CA ASP A 30 18.86 -2.03 2.28
C ASP A 30 17.63 -2.70 1.63
N ASP A 31 16.52 -2.82 2.37
CA ASP A 31 15.25 -3.31 1.84
C ASP A 31 14.49 -2.17 1.18
N PHE A 32 14.35 -2.27 -0.14
CA PHE A 32 13.64 -1.27 -0.95
C PHE A 32 12.21 -1.04 -0.46
N THR A 33 11.51 -2.09 -0.01
CA THR A 33 10.15 -1.96 0.51
C THR A 33 10.11 -1.10 1.77
N LYS A 34 11.19 -1.07 2.56
CA LYS A 34 11.28 -0.33 3.83
C LYS A 34 11.82 1.10 3.68
N ASN A 35 12.47 1.44 2.57
CA ASN A 35 13.03 2.79 2.37
C ASN A 35 12.34 3.61 1.27
N THR A 36 11.47 2.99 0.46
CA THR A 36 10.89 3.63 -0.73
C THR A 36 9.77 4.62 -0.41
N THR A 37 9.78 5.76 -1.11
CA THR A 37 8.75 6.80 -1.08
C THR A 37 8.51 7.34 -2.50
N GLY A 38 7.41 8.07 -2.72
CA GLY A 38 7.15 8.75 -4.00
C GLY A 38 6.73 7.87 -5.17
N VAL A 39 6.23 6.65 -4.89
CA VAL A 39 5.75 5.69 -5.88
C VAL A 39 4.29 5.33 -5.61
N LEU A 40 3.60 4.81 -6.62
CA LEU A 40 2.25 4.27 -6.48
C LEU A 40 2.31 2.82 -6.02
N TRP A 41 1.55 2.50 -4.98
CA TRP A 41 1.43 1.15 -4.42
C TRP A 41 0.03 0.59 -4.64
N GLU A 42 -0.03 -0.66 -5.09
CA GLU A 42 -1.25 -1.48 -5.18
C GLU A 42 -0.91 -2.89 -4.73
N ASP A 43 -1.70 -3.46 -3.81
CA ASP A 43 -1.52 -4.84 -3.29
C ASP A 43 -0.06 -5.14 -2.84
N HIS A 44 0.54 -4.20 -2.11
CA HIS A 44 1.94 -4.25 -1.65
C HIS A 44 3.00 -4.31 -2.75
N GLN A 45 2.64 -3.92 -3.97
CA GLN A 45 3.54 -3.83 -5.10
C GLN A 45 3.57 -2.43 -5.68
N ILE A 46 4.69 -2.04 -6.26
CA ILE A 46 4.82 -0.77 -6.97
C ILE A 46 4.27 -0.97 -8.37
N VAL A 47 3.36 -0.09 -8.77
CA VAL A 47 2.79 -0.07 -10.11
C VAL A 47 3.17 1.23 -10.83
N PRO A 48 3.31 1.21 -12.17
CA PRO A 48 3.46 2.42 -12.95
C PRO A 48 2.23 3.34 -12.78
N TRP A 49 2.49 4.64 -12.68
CA TRP A 49 1.46 5.68 -12.74
C TRP A 49 1.45 6.35 -14.11
#